data_AF-A0A6C0I929-F1
#
_entry.id   AF-A0A6C0I929-F1
#
_cell.length_a   1.000
_cell.length_b   1.000
_cell.length_c   1.000
_cell.angle_alpha   90.00
_cell.angle_beta   90.00
_cell.angle_gamma   90.00
#
_symmetry.space_group_name_H-M   'P 1'
#
loop_
_entity.id
_entity.type
_entity.pdbx_description
1 polymer ?
#
loop_
_entity_poly.entity_id
_entity_poly.type
_entity_poly.pdbx_seq_one_letter_code
_entity_poly.pdbx_strand_id
1 'polypeptide(L)'
;MNRLKNEQKLMNKFQKVFGDKNDVVVCFGDFEQRKHMKYKEPIKGKGMRTLFKKSGYETYLVDEFRTSCKCCNCNGGDCEKFMLRENPKPWKTNYALVHGLLRCKSGCGLWNRDTNGAKNIYKISYNHINNIERPMYLCRSKKSGTLHDVP
;
A
#
# COMPACT_ATOMS: atom_id res chain seq x y z
N MET A 1 23.38 -6.71 -15.31
CA MET A 1 22.67 -7.11 -14.07
C MET A 1 21.75 -8.29 -14.39
N ASN A 2 21.90 -9.44 -13.74
CA ASN A 2 21.13 -10.65 -14.08
C ASN A 2 19.78 -10.66 -13.34
N ARG A 3 18.75 -10.13 -13.99
CA ARG A 3 17.41 -9.90 -13.40
C ARG A 3 16.75 -11.17 -12.86
N LEU A 4 16.83 -12.27 -13.61
CA LEU A 4 16.23 -13.56 -13.22
C LEU A 4 16.82 -14.09 -11.92
N LYS A 5 18.14 -14.01 -11.76
CA LYS A 5 18.84 -14.46 -10.55
C LYS A 5 18.42 -13.65 -9.31
N ASN A 6 18.14 -12.35 -9.48
CA ASN A 6 17.70 -11.50 -8.38
C ASN A 6 16.23 -11.76 -8.01
N GLU A 7 15.36 -11.94 -9.00
CA GLU A 7 13.95 -12.30 -8.79
C GLU A 7 13.82 -13.66 -8.09
N GLN A 8 14.59 -14.67 -8.50
CA GLN A 8 14.65 -15.97 -7.82
C GLN A 8 15.15 -15.85 -6.37
N LYS A 9 16.22 -15.08 -6.12
CA LYS A 9 16.71 -14.82 -4.76
C LYS A 9 15.64 -14.16 -3.88
N LEU A 10 14.86 -13.24 -4.44
CA LEU A 10 13.77 -12.59 -3.72
C LEU A 10 12.69 -13.62 -3.33
N MET A 11 12.27 -14.47 -4.27
CA MET A 11 11.24 -15.49 -4.03
C MET A 11 11.70 -16.57 -3.05
N ASN A 12 12.95 -17.02 -3.14
CA ASN A 12 13.49 -18.00 -2.19
C ASN A 12 13.56 -17.44 -0.77
N LYS A 13 13.92 -16.15 -0.63
CA LYS A 13 13.89 -15.47 0.67
C LYS A 13 12.46 -15.29 1.18
N PHE A 14 11.54 -14.94 0.29
CA PHE A 14 10.13 -14.79 0.65
C PHE A 14 9.55 -16.11 1.17
N GLN A 15 9.75 -17.22 0.44
CA GLN A 15 9.29 -18.55 0.86
C GLN A 15 9.86 -18.96 2.21
N LYS A 16 11.16 -18.70 2.44
CA LYS A 16 11.83 -19.00 3.72
C LYS A 16 11.26 -18.20 4.90
N VAL A 17 10.79 -16.98 4.68
CA VAL A 17 10.32 -16.09 5.75
C VAL A 17 8.82 -16.27 6.00
N PHE A 18 8.02 -16.43 4.94
CA PHE A 18 6.56 -16.37 5.03
C PHE A 18 5.87 -17.73 4.86
N GLY A 19 6.53 -18.71 4.25
CA GLY A 19 5.96 -20.05 4.04
C GLY A 19 5.83 -20.44 2.56
N ASP A 20 5.26 -21.62 2.33
CA ASP A 20 5.06 -22.15 0.98
C ASP A 20 3.88 -21.48 0.25
N LYS A 21 3.80 -21.67 -1.06
CA LYS A 21 2.75 -21.12 -1.91
C LYS A 21 1.35 -21.63 -1.57
N ASN A 22 1.24 -22.79 -0.90
CA ASN A 22 -0.05 -23.35 -0.48
C ASN A 22 -0.58 -22.72 0.82
N ASP A 23 0.30 -22.16 1.65
CA ASP A 23 -0.08 -21.60 2.96
C ASP A 23 -0.16 -20.06 2.92
N VAL A 24 0.38 -19.44 1.86
CA VAL A 24 0.56 -18.00 1.77
C VAL A 24 -0.20 -17.41 0.60
N VAL A 25 -1.09 -16.47 0.94
CA VAL A 25 -1.76 -15.60 -0.02
C VAL A 25 -1.15 -14.21 0.00
N VAL A 26 -0.89 -13.65 -1.18
CA VAL A 26 -0.28 -12.31 -1.32
C VAL A 26 -1.33 -11.29 -1.77
N CYS A 27 -1.67 -10.36 -0.89
CA CYS A 27 -2.60 -9.28 -1.20
C CYS A 27 -1.86 -8.01 -1.58
N PHE A 28 -2.18 -7.46 -2.75
CA PHE A 28 -1.70 -6.16 -3.21
C PHE A 28 -2.86 -5.19 -3.16
N GLY A 29 -2.60 -3.95 -2.81
CA GLY A 29 -3.63 -2.94 -2.97
C GLY A 29 -3.76 -2.48 -4.43
N ASP A 30 -4.97 -2.07 -4.80
CA ASP A 30 -5.37 -1.66 -6.15
C ASP A 30 -4.99 -0.19 -6.44
N PHE A 31 -3.74 0.21 -6.18
CA PHE A 31 -3.32 1.58 -6.46
C PHE A 31 -3.46 1.95 -7.95
N GLU A 32 -4.62 2.50 -8.34
CA GLU A 32 -4.93 3.00 -9.67
C GLU A 32 -4.28 4.36 -9.87
N GLN A 33 -2.99 4.36 -10.17
CA GLN A 33 -2.37 5.53 -10.78
C GLN A 33 -2.59 5.47 -12.29
N ARG A 34 -3.74 6.01 -12.73
CA ARG A 34 -4.16 6.06 -14.14
C ARG A 34 -3.21 6.87 -15.04
N LYS A 35 -2.41 7.78 -14.47
CA LYS A 35 -1.42 8.60 -15.19
C LYS A 35 -0.02 8.33 -14.66
N HIS A 36 0.88 7.90 -15.55
CA HIS A 36 2.30 7.79 -15.23
C HIS A 36 2.87 9.17 -14.92
N MET A 37 3.49 9.33 -13.75
CA MET A 37 4.10 10.61 -13.36
C MET A 37 5.34 10.88 -14.22
N LYS A 38 5.40 12.07 -14.83
CA LYS A 38 6.56 12.50 -15.62
C LYS A 38 7.83 12.44 -14.73
N TYR A 39 8.91 11.84 -15.24
CA TYR A 39 10.19 11.67 -14.54
C TYR A 39 10.17 10.74 -13.31
N LYS A 40 9.22 9.80 -13.23
CA LYS A 40 9.21 8.72 -12.24
C LYS A 40 9.43 7.37 -12.92
N GLU A 41 10.03 6.43 -12.18
CA GLU A 41 10.14 5.04 -12.64
C GLU A 41 8.73 4.45 -12.88
N PRO A 42 8.58 3.54 -13.86
CA PRO A 42 7.35 2.78 -14.03
C PRO A 42 6.95 2.09 -12.72
N ILE A 43 5.66 2.12 -12.42
CA ILE A 43 5.12 1.57 -11.17
C ILE A 43 5.40 0.07 -11.15
N LYS A 44 6.27 -0.36 -10.23
CA LYS A 44 6.73 -1.75 -10.09
C LYS A 44 5.61 -2.74 -9.73
N GLY A 45 4.40 -2.25 -9.44
CA GLY A 45 3.24 -3.06 -9.05
C GLY A 45 2.91 -4.18 -10.04
N LYS A 46 2.85 -3.91 -11.35
CA LYS A 46 2.55 -4.97 -12.34
C LYS A 46 3.65 -6.04 -12.39
N GLY A 47 4.91 -5.63 -12.33
CA GLY A 47 6.07 -6.54 -12.33
C GLY A 47 6.08 -7.44 -11.09
N MET A 48 5.90 -6.86 -9.91
CA MET A 48 5.85 -7.59 -8.65
C MET A 48 4.69 -8.58 -8.60
N ARG A 49 3.48 -8.17 -8.98
CA ARG A 49 2.32 -9.08 -9.07
C ARG A 49 2.57 -10.24 -10.04
N THR A 50 3.14 -9.93 -11.21
CA THR A 50 3.47 -10.95 -12.21
C THR A 50 4.52 -11.92 -11.68
N LEU A 51 5.51 -11.42 -10.94
CA LEU A 51 6.55 -12.25 -10.32
C LEU A 51 5.93 -13.25 -9.34
N PHE A 52 5.14 -12.79 -8.37
CA PHE A 52 4.50 -13.67 -7.39
C PHE A 52 3.57 -14.69 -8.05
N LYS A 53 2.77 -14.26 -9.04
CA LYS A 53 1.90 -15.16 -9.81
C LYS A 53 2.70 -16.22 -10.59
N LYS A 54 3.83 -15.85 -11.22
CA LYS A 54 4.72 -16.79 -11.91
C LYS A 54 5.42 -17.76 -10.95
N SER A 55 5.66 -17.33 -9.71
CA SER A 55 6.21 -18.18 -8.65
C SER A 55 5.19 -19.11 -8.01
N GLY A 56 3.92 -19.06 -8.44
CA GLY A 56 2.87 -19.96 -8.00
C GLY A 56 2.12 -19.52 -6.74
N TYR A 57 2.33 -18.30 -6.24
CA TYR A 57 1.55 -17.76 -5.13
C TYR A 57 0.18 -17.27 -5.62
N GLU A 58 -0.83 -17.47 -4.79
CA GLU A 58 -2.12 -16.82 -4.99
C GLU A 58 -2.00 -15.32 -4.71
N THR A 59 -2.51 -14.51 -5.63
CA THR A 59 -2.40 -13.06 -5.56
C THR A 59 -3.74 -12.39 -5.75
N TYR A 60 -4.10 -11.47 -4.86
CA TYR A 60 -5.36 -10.73 -4.90
C TYR A 60 -5.14 -9.23 -4.90
N LEU A 61 -6.10 -8.50 -5.48
CA LEU A 61 -6.16 -7.04 -5.42
C LEU A 61 -7.18 -6.62 -4.36
N VAL A 62 -6.79 -5.68 -3.51
CA VAL A 62 -7.60 -5.15 -2.42
C VAL A 62 -7.86 -3.67 -2.67
N ASP A 63 -9.13 -3.25 -2.59
CA ASP A 63 -9.49 -1.82 -2.66
C ASP A 63 -8.77 -1.05 -1.54
N GLU A 64 -7.90 -0.11 -1.89
CA GLU A 64 -7.05 0.63 -0.95
C GLU A 64 -7.75 1.80 -0.24
N PHE A 65 -9.07 1.91 -0.30
CA PHE A 65 -9.79 3.06 0.24
C PHE A 65 -9.36 3.46 1.68
N ARG A 66 -8.80 4.67 1.81
CA ARG A 66 -8.31 5.29 3.05
C ARG A 66 -7.23 4.50 3.82
N THR A 67 -6.65 3.46 3.25
CA THR A 67 -5.61 2.63 3.90
C THR A 67 -4.38 3.44 4.33
N SER A 68 -3.99 4.46 3.59
CA SER A 68 -2.81 5.29 3.90
C SER A 68 -3.08 6.43 4.88
N CYS A 69 -4.33 6.85 5.07
CA CYS A 69 -4.69 8.00 5.92
C CYS A 69 -5.39 7.63 7.22
N LYS A 70 -5.75 6.36 7.42
CA LYS A 70 -6.32 5.85 8.67
C LYS A 70 -5.26 5.10 9.46
N CYS A 71 -5.11 5.36 10.76
CA CYS A 71 -4.17 4.65 11.63
C CYS A 71 -4.54 3.16 11.62
N CYS A 72 -3.55 2.32 11.37
CA CYS A 72 -3.72 0.87 11.40
C CYS A 72 -3.87 0.31 12.82
N ASN A 73 -3.42 1.06 13.84
CA ASN A 73 -3.39 0.63 15.23
C ASN A 73 -4.63 1.05 16.04
N CYS A 74 -5.05 2.31 15.96
CA CYS A 74 -6.32 2.75 16.55
C CYS A 74 -7.43 2.64 15.51
N ASN A 75 -8.64 2.24 15.93
CA ASN A 75 -9.80 1.90 15.10
C ASN A 75 -10.27 3.00 14.11
N GLY A 76 -9.44 3.37 13.14
CA GLY A 76 -9.75 4.38 12.12
C GLY A 76 -9.44 5.82 12.51
N GLY A 77 -8.53 6.07 13.45
CA GLY A 77 -8.06 7.44 13.75
C GLY A 77 -7.36 8.07 12.54
N ASP A 78 -7.45 9.39 12.39
CA ASP A 78 -6.87 10.08 11.23
C ASP A 78 -5.36 10.23 11.37
N CYS A 79 -4.63 9.91 10.30
CA CYS A 79 -3.20 10.12 10.16
C CYS A 79 -2.93 11.36 9.32
N GLU A 80 -2.07 12.24 9.82
CA GLU A 80 -1.66 13.46 9.15
C GLU A 80 -0.16 13.52 8.93
N LYS A 81 0.23 14.30 7.93
CA LYS A 81 1.61 14.71 7.70
C LYS A 81 1.88 15.92 8.58
N PHE A 82 2.98 15.90 9.33
CA PHE A 82 3.27 16.96 10.31
C PHE A 82 4.70 17.50 10.20
N MET A 83 5.64 16.73 9.65
CA MET A 83 7.05 17.11 9.61
C MET A 83 7.39 17.86 8.31
N LEU A 84 8.04 19.01 8.45
CA LEU A 84 8.70 19.73 7.37
C LEU A 84 10.19 19.39 7.38
N ARG A 85 10.79 19.30 6.19
CA ARG A 85 12.24 19.20 6.01
C ARG A 85 12.69 20.12 4.89
N GLU A 86 13.96 20.50 4.87
CA GLU A 86 14.55 21.18 3.72
C GLU A 86 14.30 20.37 2.44
N ASN A 87 14.10 21.06 1.32
CA ASN A 87 13.83 20.37 0.08
C ASN A 87 15.03 19.50 -0.29
N PRO A 88 14.86 18.17 -0.47
CA PRO A 88 15.95 17.31 -0.91
C PRO A 88 16.42 17.62 -2.34
N LYS A 89 15.68 18.45 -3.09
CA LYS A 89 16.06 18.89 -4.43
C LYS A 89 17.04 20.06 -4.31
N PRO A 90 18.29 19.93 -4.79
CA PRO A 90 19.32 20.94 -4.57
C PRO A 90 19.01 22.31 -5.19
N TRP A 91 18.15 22.34 -6.22
CA TRP A 91 17.70 23.58 -6.88
C TRP A 91 16.48 24.24 -6.21
N LYS A 92 16.06 23.80 -5.02
CA LYS A 92 14.93 24.38 -4.27
C LYS A 92 15.38 24.77 -2.88
N THR A 93 15.17 26.02 -2.52
CA THR A 93 15.52 26.60 -1.21
C THR A 93 14.34 26.65 -0.22
N ASN A 94 13.27 25.90 -0.49
CA ASN A 94 12.08 25.87 0.36
C ASN A 94 12.02 24.65 1.27
N TYR A 95 11.07 24.64 2.20
CA TYR A 95 10.73 23.44 2.98
C TYR A 95 9.70 22.58 2.26
N ALA A 96 9.82 21.27 2.39
CA ALA A 96 8.90 20.29 1.84
C ALA A 96 8.29 19.45 2.97
N LEU A 97 6.97 19.25 2.91
CA LEU A 97 6.26 18.34 3.79
C LEU A 97 6.72 16.90 3.57
N VAL A 98 7.08 16.20 4.64
CA VAL A 98 7.51 14.80 4.59
C VAL A 98 6.28 13.93 4.36
N HIS A 99 6.16 13.37 3.15
CA HIS A 99 4.98 12.59 2.78
C HIS A 99 4.94 11.20 3.41
N GLY A 100 6.10 10.57 3.58
CA GLY A 100 6.23 9.20 4.06
C GLY A 100 6.08 9.02 5.57
N LEU A 101 6.09 10.11 6.35
CA LEU A 101 5.96 10.08 7.80
C LEU A 101 4.59 10.63 8.20
N LEU A 102 3.86 9.85 8.99
CA LEU A 102 2.53 10.17 9.47
C LEU A 102 2.50 10.18 11.00
N ARG A 103 1.68 11.06 11.56
CA ARG A 103 1.29 11.04 12.98
C ARG A 103 -0.21 10.79 13.06
N CYS A 104 -0.61 9.90 13.94
CA CYS A 104 -2.04 9.76 14.24
C CYS A 104 -2.51 10.86 15.18
N LYS A 105 -3.60 11.53 14.81
CA LYS A 105 -4.23 12.59 15.62
C LYS A 105 -4.73 12.08 16.97
N SER A 106 -5.11 10.81 17.06
CA SER A 106 -5.53 10.17 18.31
C SER A 106 -4.35 9.82 19.24
N GLY A 107 -3.10 10.19 18.89
CA GLY A 107 -1.92 9.87 19.69
C GLY A 107 -1.45 8.42 19.58
N CYS A 108 -1.99 7.61 18.65
CA CYS A 108 -1.67 6.18 18.52
C CYS A 108 -0.19 5.89 18.21
N GLY A 109 0.56 6.89 17.73
CA GLY A 109 1.97 6.78 17.36
C GLY A 109 2.31 7.43 16.02
N LEU A 110 3.56 7.22 15.60
CA LEU A 110 4.12 7.64 14.32
C LEU A 110 4.23 6.46 13.37
N TRP A 111 3.94 6.68 12.09
CA TRP A 111 3.92 5.63 11.08
C TRP A 111 4.68 6.02 9.83
N ASN A 112 5.44 5.06 9.28
CA ASN A 112 5.73 5.08 7.86
C ASN A 112 4.41 4.87 7.09
N ARG A 113 4.12 5.75 6.13
CA ARG A 113 2.88 5.73 5.32
C ARG A 113 2.65 4.38 4.65
N ASP A 114 3.70 3.81 4.05
CA ASP A 114 3.60 2.57 3.29
C ASP A 114 3.36 1.38 4.23
N THR A 115 4.03 1.37 5.39
CA THR A 115 3.78 0.36 6.43
C THR A 115 2.35 0.47 6.99
N ASN A 116 1.85 1.69 7.21
CA ASN A 116 0.48 1.90 7.67
C ASN A 116 -0.55 1.40 6.64
N GLY A 117 -0.33 1.72 5.36
CA GLY A 117 -1.14 1.23 4.25
C GLY A 117 -1.14 -0.30 4.17
N ALA A 118 0.05 -0.91 4.19
CA ALA A 118 0.22 -2.36 4.14
C ALA A 118 -0.47 -3.08 5.31
N LYS A 119 -0.39 -2.55 6.54
CA LYS A 119 -1.10 -3.11 7.70
C LYS A 119 -2.62 -3.02 7.55
N ASN A 120 -3.14 -1.93 6.98
CA ASN A 120 -4.58 -1.83 6.72
C ASN A 120 -5.04 -2.79 5.61
N ILE A 121 -4.24 -2.97 4.55
CA ILE A 121 -4.51 -4.00 3.52
C ILE A 121 -4.54 -5.39 4.16
N TYR A 122 -3.53 -5.71 4.99
CA TYR A 122 -3.51 -6.96 5.74
C TYR A 122 -4.77 -7.15 6.57
N LYS A 123 -5.21 -6.12 7.32
CA LYS A 123 -6.42 -6.18 8.13
C LYS A 123 -7.67 -6.45 7.30
N ILE A 124 -7.79 -5.84 6.12
CA ILE A 124 -8.89 -6.09 5.19
C ILE A 124 -8.87 -7.55 4.71
N SER A 125 -7.71 -8.02 4.23
CA SER A 125 -7.56 -9.38 3.72
C SER A 125 -7.81 -10.42 4.81
N TYR A 126 -7.24 -10.22 6.00
CA TYR A 126 -7.43 -11.09 7.14
C TYR A 126 -8.92 -11.17 7.54
N ASN A 127 -9.60 -10.03 7.64
CA ASN A 127 -11.03 -10.02 7.93
C ASN A 127 -11.82 -10.80 6.87
N HIS A 128 -11.53 -10.59 5.59
CA HIS A 128 -12.20 -11.30 4.51
C HIS A 128 -12.01 -12.83 4.58
N ILE A 129 -10.77 -13.30 4.81
CA ILE A 129 -10.45 -14.73 4.96
C ILE A 129 -11.23 -15.34 6.14
N ASN A 130 -11.41 -14.59 7.23
CA ASN A 130 -12.11 -15.06 8.43
C ASN A 130 -13.62 -14.76 8.43
N ASN A 131 -14.20 -14.36 7.30
CA ASN A 131 -15.61 -13.96 7.19
C ASN A 131 -16.04 -12.84 8.17
N ILE A 132 -15.09 -11.97 8.55
CA ILE A 132 -15.32 -10.79 9.36
C ILE A 132 -15.58 -9.61 8.41
N GLU A 133 -16.52 -8.74 8.78
CA GLU A 133 -16.82 -7.55 8.00
C GLU A 133 -15.60 -6.63 7.85
N ARG A 134 -15.53 -5.97 6.69
CA ARG A 134 -14.50 -4.96 6.43
C ARG A 134 -14.72 -3.76 7.35
N PRO A 135 -13.69 -3.22 8.01
CA PRO A 135 -13.86 -2.08 8.90
C PRO A 135 -14.45 -0.88 8.16
N MET A 136 -15.53 -0.29 8.70
CA MET A 136 -16.29 0.78 8.03
C MET A 136 -15.41 1.97 7.62
N TYR A 137 -14.40 2.33 8.40
CA TYR A 137 -13.50 3.44 8.10
C TYR A 137 -12.59 3.19 6.88
N LEU A 138 -12.48 1.93 6.43
CA LEU A 138 -11.81 1.48 5.21
C LEU A 138 -12.80 1.13 4.09
N CYS A 139 -14.10 1.35 4.27
CA CYS A 139 -15.12 1.12 3.25
C CYS A 139 -15.47 2.43 2.53
N ARG A 140 -15.70 2.36 1.22
CA ARG A 140 -16.34 3.45 0.47
C ARG A 140 -17.78 3.60 0.99
N SER A 141 -18.22 4.82 1.26
CA SER A 141 -19.63 5.06 1.59
C SER A 141 -20.52 4.64 0.42
N LYS A 142 -21.68 4.03 0.68
CA LYS A 142 -22.66 3.62 -0.35
C LYS A 142 -23.24 4.78 -1.19
N LYS A 143 -22.85 6.04 -0.95
CA LYS A 143 -23.08 7.14 -1.90
C LYS A 143 -22.07 7.00 -3.04
N SER A 144 -22.34 6.05 -3.92
CA SER A 144 -21.79 6.01 -5.28
C SER A 144 -22.25 7.27 -5.99
N GLY A 145 -21.48 8.35 -5.91
CA GLY A 145 -21.50 9.36 -6.93
C GLY A 145 -21.00 8.68 -8.19
N THR A 146 -21.93 8.34 -9.08
CA THR A 146 -21.63 8.06 -10.48
C THR A 146 -20.65 9.12 -10.95
N LEU A 147 -19.42 8.71 -11.24
CA LEU A 147 -18.49 9.52 -12.02
C LEU A 147 -19.19 9.68 -13.38
N HIS A 148 -19.86 10.82 -13.59
CA HIS A 148 -20.14 11.26 -14.93
C HIS A 148 -18.78 11.40 -15.61
N ASP A 149 -18.52 10.52 -16.57
CA ASP A 149 -17.54 10.76 -17.60
C ASP A 149 -17.93 12.09 -18.26
N VAL A 150 -17.08 13.11 -18.08
CA VAL A 150 -17.20 14.38 -18.80
C VAL A 150 -16.26 14.28 -20.01
N PRO A 151 -16.70 14.71 -21.22
CA PRO A 151 -16.08 14.38 -22.51
C PRO A 151 -14.59 14.71 -22.65
#